data_AF-A0A660M1P7-F1
#
_entry.id   AF-A0A660M1P7-F1
#
_cell.length_a   1.000
_cell.length_b   1.000
_cell.length_c   1.000
_cell.angle_alpha   90.00
_cell.angle_beta   90.00
_cell.angle_gamma   90.00
#
_symmetry.space_group_name_H-M   'P 1'
#
loop_
_entity.id
_entity.type
_entity.pdbx_description
1 polymer ?
#
loop_
_entity_poly.entity_id
_entity_poly.type
_entity_poly.pdbx_seq_one_letter_code
_entity_poly.pdbx_strand_id
1 'polypeptide(L)'
;MIKNTETLPLEQAMSGILALLAAEREERVNLDKGLAKEPRKTEVILADSGMSPTQIATVLGKKGKLVSQTIIRARKKEQKGNADDQK
;
A
#
# COMPACT_ATOMS: atom_id res chain seq x y z
N MET A 1 -9.22 -27.78 -10.79
CA MET A 1 -10.13 -26.67 -10.38
C MET A 1 -9.31 -25.39 -10.34
N ILE A 2 -9.30 -24.63 -11.43
CA ILE A 2 -8.69 -23.29 -11.47
C ILE A 2 -9.69 -22.37 -10.77
N LYS A 3 -9.38 -21.95 -9.54
CA LYS A 3 -10.19 -20.96 -8.83
C LYS A 3 -10.26 -19.72 -9.72
N ASN A 4 -11.46 -19.19 -9.95
CA ASN A 4 -11.68 -17.92 -10.65
C ASN A 4 -10.68 -16.89 -10.13
N THR A 5 -9.59 -16.68 -10.87
CA THR A 5 -8.73 -15.54 -10.68
C THR A 5 -9.57 -14.38 -11.15
N GLU A 6 -10.18 -13.63 -10.22
CA GLU A 6 -10.68 -12.30 -10.52
C GLU A 6 -9.50 -11.55 -11.15
N THR A 7 -9.54 -11.44 -12.48
CA THR A 7 -8.49 -10.76 -13.23
C THR A 7 -8.54 -9.31 -12.80
N LEU A 8 -7.44 -8.81 -12.27
CA LEU A 8 -7.29 -7.41 -11.93
C LEU A 8 -7.55 -6.57 -13.19
N PRO A 9 -8.45 -5.57 -13.13
CA PRO A 9 -8.62 -4.62 -14.22
C PRO A 9 -7.26 -4.04 -14.62
N LEU A 10 -7.02 -3.87 -15.93
CA LEU A 10 -5.72 -3.44 -16.45
C LEU A 10 -5.31 -2.09 -15.85
N GLU A 11 -6.26 -1.16 -15.77
CA GLU A 11 -6.08 0.18 -15.20
C GLU A 11 -5.63 0.11 -13.74
N GLN A 12 -6.22 -0.80 -12.98
CA GLN A 12 -5.92 -1.00 -11.56
C GLN A 12 -4.54 -1.63 -11.37
N ALA A 13 -4.18 -2.60 -12.20
CA ALA A 13 -2.84 -3.20 -12.20
C ALA A 13 -1.76 -2.16 -12.56
N MET A 14 -2.00 -1.37 -13.61
CA MET A 14 -1.08 -0.30 -14.04
C MET A 14 -0.96 0.80 -12.98
N SER A 15 -2.06 1.20 -12.35
CA SER A 15 -2.05 2.15 -11.25
C SER A 15 -1.25 1.61 -10.05
N GLY A 16 -1.39 0.33 -9.72
CA GLY A 16 -0.64 -0.31 -8.63
C GLY A 16 0.86 -0.33 -8.91
N ILE A 17 1.27 -0.69 -10.13
CA ILE A 17 2.67 -0.67 -10.57
C ILE A 17 3.24 0.75 -10.48
N LEU A 18 2.53 1.75 -11.02
CA LEU A 18 2.97 3.14 -10.98
C LEU A 18 3.12 3.66 -9.54
N ALA A 19 2.17 3.32 -8.66
CA ALA A 19 2.22 3.71 -7.26
C ALA A 19 3.42 3.09 -6.51
N LEU A 20 3.75 1.83 -6.79
CA LEU A 20 4.93 1.18 -6.22
C LEU A 20 6.23 1.81 -6.70
N LEU A 21 6.36 2.08 -7.99
CA LEU A 21 7.54 2.74 -8.56
C LEU A 21 7.73 4.15 -8.02
N ALA A 22 6.64 4.91 -7.87
CA ALA A 22 6.67 6.23 -7.25
C ALA A 22 7.12 6.15 -5.78
N ALA A 23 6.58 5.20 -5.01
CA ALA A 23 6.98 5.01 -3.61
C ALA A 23 8.47 4.63 -3.48
N GLU A 24 8.97 3.74 -4.32
CA GLU A 24 10.39 3.37 -4.35
C GLU A 24 11.29 4.56 -4.69
N ARG A 25 10.90 5.39 -5.67
CA ARG A 25 11.64 6.61 -6.01
C ARG A 25 11.71 7.56 -4.82
N GLU A 26 10.60 7.80 -4.15
CA GLU A 26 10.56 8.70 -2.98
C GLU A 26 11.39 8.16 -1.81
N GLU A 27 11.41 6.84 -1.57
CA GLU A 27 12.28 6.23 -0.57
C GLU A 27 13.76 6.49 -0.88
N ARG A 28 14.18 6.28 -2.13
CA ARG A 28 15.56 6.56 -2.59
C ARG A 28 15.93 8.04 -2.41
N VAL A 29 15.04 8.97 -2.78
CA VAL A 29 15.29 10.41 -2.66
C VAL A 29 15.33 10.89 -1.20
N ASN A 30 14.53 10.29 -0.32
CA ASN A 30 14.49 10.69 1.10
C ASN A 30 15.66 10.14 1.91
N LEU A 31 16.21 8.98 1.53
CA LEU A 31 17.45 8.45 2.09
C LEU A 31 18.60 9.45 1.92
N ASP A 32 18.71 10.07 0.74
CA ASP A 32 19.75 11.07 0.45
C ASP A 32 19.59 12.37 1.26
N LYS A 33 18.40 12.64 1.81
CA LYS A 33 18.10 13.85 2.59
C LYS A 33 18.23 13.65 4.11
N GLY A 34 18.62 12.46 4.57
CA GLY A 34 18.74 12.16 6.01
C GLY A 34 17.39 12.14 6.76
N LEU A 35 16.27 12.27 6.06
CA LEU A 35 14.91 12.18 6.60
C LEU A 35 14.47 10.73 6.50
N ALA A 36 14.98 9.87 7.39
CA ALA A 36 14.60 8.46 7.46
C ALA A 36 13.16 8.33 8.00
N LYS A 37 12.16 8.59 7.15
CA LYS A 37 10.78 8.16 7.41
C LYS A 37 10.66 6.68 7.12
N GLU A 38 9.92 5.96 7.98
CA GLU A 38 9.59 4.57 7.71
C GLU A 38 8.94 4.44 6.33
N PRO A 39 9.35 3.48 5.49
CA PRO A 39 8.75 3.28 4.18
C PRO A 39 7.26 2.93 4.33
N ARG A 40 6.43 3.50 3.45
CA ARG A 40 4.99 3.18 3.42
C ARG A 40 4.81 1.70 3.12
N LYS A 41 3.84 1.08 3.78
CA LYS A 41 3.53 -0.35 3.57
C LYS A 41 2.97 -0.58 2.17
N THR A 42 3.47 -1.61 1.49
CA THR A 42 3.03 -2.02 0.14
C THR A 42 1.51 -2.24 0.07
N GLU A 43 0.91 -2.84 1.10
CA GLU A 43 -0.54 -3.06 1.17
C GLU A 43 -1.34 -1.76 1.12
N VAL A 44 -0.81 -0.68 1.69
CA VAL A 44 -1.47 0.63 1.71
C VAL A 44 -1.35 1.28 0.34
N ILE A 45 -0.15 1.25 -0.25
CA ILE A 45 0.11 1.80 -1.60
C ILE A 45 -0.83 1.15 -2.63
N LEU A 46 -0.96 -0.18 -2.59
CA LEU A 46 -1.84 -0.91 -3.50
C LEU A 46 -3.34 -0.71 -3.20
N ALA A 47 -3.70 -0.52 -1.93
CA ALA A 47 -5.09 -0.20 -1.58
C ALA A 47 -5.49 1.19 -2.09
N ASP A 48 -4.58 2.16 -2.02
CA ASP A 48 -4.79 3.51 -2.52
C ASP A 48 -4.85 3.55 -4.06
N SER A 49 -4.27 2.56 -4.75
CA SER A 49 -4.43 2.35 -6.19
C SER A 49 -5.74 1.63 -6.59
N GLY A 50 -6.67 1.48 -5.64
CA GLY A 50 -7.99 0.89 -5.87
C GLY A 50 -8.06 -0.63 -5.68
N MET A 51 -6.99 -1.29 -5.22
CA MET A 51 -7.04 -2.73 -4.97
C MET A 51 -7.77 -3.10 -3.69
N SER A 52 -8.64 -4.12 -3.78
CA SER A 52 -9.29 -4.69 -2.61
C SER A 52 -8.29 -5.52 -1.78
N PRO A 53 -8.52 -5.69 -0.47
CA PRO A 53 -7.63 -6.52 0.36
C PRO A 53 -7.48 -7.96 -0.14
N THR A 54 -8.51 -8.52 -0.79
CA THR A 54 -8.47 -9.87 -1.38
C THR A 54 -7.55 -9.90 -2.59
N GLN A 55 -7.63 -8.90 -3.48
CA GLN A 55 -6.76 -8.79 -4.65
C GLN A 55 -5.30 -8.60 -4.23
N ILE A 56 -5.04 -7.71 -3.25
CA ILE A 56 -3.71 -7.48 -2.69
C ILE A 56 -3.15 -8.75 -2.05
N ALA A 57 -3.97 -9.49 -1.31
CA ALA A 57 -3.58 -10.74 -0.69
C ALA A 57 -3.12 -11.79 -1.71
N THR A 58 -3.82 -11.88 -2.85
CA THR A 58 -3.43 -12.74 -3.97
C THR A 58 -2.08 -12.33 -4.56
N VAL A 59 -1.89 -11.03 -4.84
CA VAL A 59 -0.63 -10.51 -5.42
C VAL A 59 0.56 -10.68 -4.48
N LEU A 60 0.36 -10.46 -3.18
CA LEU A 60 1.44 -10.52 -2.18
C LEU A 60 1.63 -11.91 -1.55
N GLY A 61 0.81 -12.91 -1.91
CA GLY A 61 0.83 -14.23 -1.27
C GLY A 61 0.50 -14.19 0.23
N LYS A 62 -0.33 -13.23 0.67
CA LYS A 62 -0.70 -13.01 2.08
C LYS A 62 -2.13 -13.47 2.37
N LYS A 63 -2.49 -13.55 3.66
CA LYS A 63 -3.88 -13.77 4.08
C LYS A 63 -4.68 -12.46 3.98
N GLY A 64 -5.85 -12.47 3.35
CA GLY A 64 -6.72 -11.29 3.19
C GLY A 64 -7.00 -10.54 4.50
N LYS A 65 -7.32 -11.26 5.58
CA LYS A 65 -7.53 -10.66 6.91
C LYS A 65 -6.32 -9.87 7.42
N LEU A 66 -5.11 -10.37 7.16
CA LEU A 66 -3.88 -9.69 7.56
C LEU A 66 -3.69 -8.40 6.76
N VAL A 67 -3.92 -8.45 5.45
CA VAL A 67 -3.85 -7.26 4.57
C VAL A 67 -4.83 -6.18 5.04
N SER A 68 -6.10 -6.53 5.28
CA SER A 68 -7.10 -5.57 5.79
C SER A 68 -6.67 -4.95 7.12
N GLN A 69 -6.14 -5.76 8.05
CA GLN A 69 -5.65 -5.26 9.33
C GLN A 69 -4.46 -4.29 9.18
N THR A 70 -3.52 -4.60 8.28
CA THR A 70 -2.38 -3.72 7.98
C THR A 70 -2.87 -2.37 7.47
N ILE A 71 -3.79 -2.35 6.50
CA ILE A 71 -4.34 -1.11 5.93
C ILE A 71 -5.03 -0.27 7.00
N ILE A 72 -5.89 -0.89 7.82
CA ILE A 72 -6.61 -0.20 8.90
C ILE A 72 -5.63 0.41 9.92
N ARG A 73 -4.61 -0.34 10.32
CA ARG A 73 -3.61 0.13 11.29
C ARG A 73 -2.78 1.28 10.76
N ALA A 74 -2.36 1.20 9.50
CA ALA A 74 -1.60 2.26 8.85
C ALA A 74 -2.40 3.56 8.77
N ARG A 75 -3.66 3.50 8.29
CA ARG A 75 -4.55 4.67 8.20
C ARG A 75 -4.84 5.29 9.58
N LYS A 76 -4.99 4.47 10.63
CA LYS A 76 -5.13 4.97 12.00
C LYS A 76 -3.86 5.68 12.51
N LYS A 77 -2.67 5.19 12.15
CA LYS A 77 -1.39 5.83 12.52
C LYS A 77 -1.26 7.18 11.83
N GLU A 78 -1.60 7.27 10.54
CA GLU A 78 -1.59 8.53 9.77
C GLU A 78 -2.57 9.56 10.36
N GLN A 79 -3.78 9.15 10.75
CA GLN A 79 -4.76 10.05 11.38
C GLN A 79 -4.30 10.58 12.75
N LYS A 80 -3.63 9.76 13.56
CA LYS A 80 -3.08 10.22 14.85
C LYS A 80 -1.90 11.17 14.69
N GLY A 81 -0.97 10.88 13.78
CA GLY A 81 0.17 11.76 13.51
C GLY A 81 -0.25 13.16 13.07
N ASN A 82 -1.25 13.26 12.19
CA ASN A 82 -1.79 14.56 11.75
C ASN A 82 -2.48 15.36 12.88
N ALA A 83 -3.01 14.70 13.91
CA ALA A 83 -3.66 15.40 15.03
C ALA A 83 -2.64 15.95 16.04
N ASP A 84 -1.49 15.29 16.19
CA ASP A 84 -0.42 15.72 17.09
C ASP A 84 0.45 16.83 16.45
N ASP A 85 0.62 16.84 15.11
CA ASP A 85 1.35 17.89 14.37
C ASP A 85 0.57 19.24 14.27
N GLN A 86 -0.70 19.28 14.68
CA GLN A 86 -1.57 20.48 14.65
C GLN A 86 -1.74 21.18 16.01
N LYS A 87 -0.99 20.77 17.04
CA LYS A 87 -0.97 21.39 18.38
C LYS A 87 0.34 22.11 18.66
#